data_AF-A0A7J7LXU1-F1
#
_entry.id   AF-A0A7J7LXU1-F1
#
_cell.length_a   1.000
_cell.length_b   1.000
_cell.length_c   1.000
_cell.angle_alpha   90.00
_cell.angle_beta   90.00
_cell.angle_gamma   90.00
#
_symmetry.space_group_name_H-M   'P 1'
#
loop_
_entity.id
_entity.type
_entity.pdbx_description
1 polymer ?
#
loop_
_entity_poly.entity_id
_entity_poly.type
_entity_poly.pdbx_seq_one_letter_code
_entity_poly.pdbx_strand_id
1 'polypeptide(L)'
;MKIFRSRHYNNKEFPIHIPNRNEDEFFRSGYYGEHADMYKPYGKSIYYYDVNSLYPFVMKTYPMSCGTPVWNGNIRGIDLSEIFGIVQAYIITPKNIDKPFLPIRDKNGTLLFPKGKFVGVYLSEELIYVQKLRYKIFMLKGYTFEKKPSLFKNFISKVYESRLKSKKSGDDAMSYGYKILINSLYGRFGINPESTITEICKRKRYDELTQREQIIMGDKLSDDYYIVSYIGNAGYIRF
;
A
#
# COMPACT_ATOMS: atom_id res chain seq x y z
N MET A 1 8.89 -12.72 -1.57
CA MET A 1 8.14 -12.97 -2.82
C MET A 1 8.42 -14.35 -3.43
N LYS A 2 9.65 -14.69 -3.84
CA LYS A 2 9.96 -15.99 -4.49
C LYS A 2 9.47 -17.22 -3.70
N ILE A 3 9.77 -17.29 -2.41
CA ILE A 3 9.34 -18.41 -1.53
C ILE A 3 7.81 -18.48 -1.43
N PHE A 4 7.16 -17.33 -1.25
CA PHE A 4 5.70 -17.25 -1.19
C PHE A 4 5.08 -17.81 -2.47
N ARG A 5 5.54 -17.33 -3.64
CA ARG A 5 5.06 -17.77 -4.95
C ARG A 5 5.28 -19.26 -5.21
N SER A 6 6.45 -19.80 -4.88
CA SER A 6 6.79 -21.18 -5.23
C SER A 6 6.24 -22.22 -4.28
N ARG A 7 5.87 -21.86 -3.05
CA ARG A 7 5.51 -22.84 -2.00
C ARG A 7 4.17 -22.58 -1.32
N HIS A 8 3.59 -21.38 -1.46
CA HIS A 8 2.43 -20.95 -0.68
C HIS A 8 1.35 -20.27 -1.51
N TYR A 9 1.56 -20.09 -2.81
CA TYR A 9 0.63 -19.41 -3.69
C TYR A 9 0.07 -20.38 -4.74
N ASN A 10 -1.26 -20.38 -4.89
CA ASN A 10 -1.95 -21.12 -5.93
C ASN A 10 -2.83 -20.16 -6.75
N ASN A 11 -2.39 -19.84 -7.96
CA ASN A 11 -3.10 -18.92 -8.86
C ASN A 11 -4.49 -19.43 -9.29
N LYS A 12 -4.70 -20.75 -9.29
CA LYS A 12 -6.02 -21.32 -9.63
C LYS A 12 -7.04 -21.09 -8.52
N GLU A 13 -6.60 -21.10 -7.25
CA GLU A 13 -7.47 -20.89 -6.09
C GLU A 13 -7.64 -19.40 -5.75
N PHE A 14 -6.57 -18.61 -5.88
CA PHE A 14 -6.54 -17.19 -5.55
C PHE A 14 -5.82 -16.41 -6.67
N PRO A 15 -6.50 -16.13 -7.80
CA PRO A 15 -5.93 -15.28 -8.84
C PRO A 15 -5.66 -13.87 -8.31
N ILE A 16 -4.44 -13.38 -8.53
CA ILE A 16 -4.04 -11.99 -8.22
C ILE A 16 -4.10 -11.21 -9.52
N HIS A 17 -5.04 -10.27 -9.61
CA HIS A 17 -5.21 -9.40 -10.77
C HIS A 17 -4.06 -8.40 -10.88
N ILE A 18 -3.50 -8.25 -12.09
CA ILE A 18 -2.55 -7.19 -12.41
C ILE A 18 -3.36 -6.00 -12.93
N PRO A 19 -3.40 -4.87 -12.21
CA PRO A 19 -4.19 -3.73 -12.63
C PRO A 19 -3.67 -3.12 -13.93
N ASN A 20 -4.59 -2.66 -14.78
CA ASN A 20 -4.24 -1.73 -15.85
C ASN A 20 -3.94 -0.32 -15.28
N ARG A 21 -3.48 0.60 -16.12
CA ARG A 21 -3.12 1.95 -15.69
C ARG A 21 -4.23 2.68 -14.92
N ASN A 22 -5.46 2.65 -15.42
CA ASN A 22 -6.58 3.36 -14.78
C ASN A 22 -6.95 2.74 -13.43
N GLU A 23 -6.90 1.41 -13.34
CA GLU A 23 -7.13 0.67 -12.09
C GLU A 23 -6.04 1.00 -11.07
N ASP A 24 -4.76 0.94 -11.45
CA ASP A 24 -3.62 1.22 -10.59
C ASP A 24 -3.64 2.68 -10.10
N GLU A 25 -3.91 3.65 -10.98
CA GLU A 25 -4.07 5.06 -10.61
C GLU A 25 -5.21 5.25 -9.58
N PHE A 26 -6.37 4.60 -9.80
CA PHE A 26 -7.49 4.67 -8.87
C PHE A 26 -7.15 4.00 -7.53
N PHE A 27 -6.57 2.81 -7.52
CA PHE A 27 -6.18 2.10 -6.30
C PHE A 27 -5.12 2.85 -5.51
N ARG A 28 -4.10 3.41 -6.18
CA ARG A 28 -3.05 4.19 -5.54
C ARG A 28 -3.54 5.51 -4.97
N SER A 29 -4.59 6.10 -5.56
CA SER A 29 -5.20 7.31 -4.98
C SER A 29 -5.78 7.08 -3.58
N GLY A 30 -6.14 5.84 -3.24
CA GLY A 30 -6.56 5.41 -1.91
C GLY A 30 -5.48 4.64 -1.12
N TYR A 31 -4.27 4.53 -1.66
CA TYR A 31 -3.17 3.82 -1.00
C TYR A 31 -2.37 4.78 -0.12
N TYR A 32 -2.73 4.81 1.15
CA TYR A 32 -2.09 5.64 2.16
C TYR A 32 -1.09 4.85 2.99
N GLY A 33 -0.09 5.58 3.50
CA GLY A 33 0.87 5.03 4.46
C GLY A 33 0.30 4.98 5.87
N GLU A 34 1.19 4.88 6.85
CA GLU A 34 0.82 4.83 8.27
C GLU A 34 0.15 6.12 8.74
N HIS A 35 -0.72 6.00 9.75
CA HIS A 35 -1.29 7.14 10.45
C HIS A 35 -0.24 7.70 11.43
N ALA A 36 0.47 8.74 10.99
CA ALA A 36 1.39 9.50 11.83
C ALA A 36 0.85 10.92 12.06
N ASP A 37 0.28 11.15 13.25
CA ASP A 37 -0.21 12.47 13.67
C ASP A 37 0.30 12.81 15.07
N MET A 38 0.69 14.07 15.27
CA MET A 38 1.11 14.60 16.56
C MET A 38 0.03 15.51 17.15
N TYR A 39 -0.81 14.95 18.02
CA TYR A 39 -1.88 15.70 18.69
C TYR A 39 -1.42 16.46 19.94
N LYS A 40 -0.31 16.03 20.56
CA LYS A 40 0.29 16.67 21.74
C LYS A 40 1.81 16.69 21.57
N PRO A 41 2.44 17.87 21.42
CA PRO A 41 3.88 17.98 21.15
C PRO A 41 4.77 17.72 22.38
N TYR A 42 4.18 17.63 23.57
CA TYR A 42 4.91 17.47 24.83
C TYR A 42 4.15 16.56 25.80
N GLY A 43 4.91 15.76 26.55
CA GLY A 43 4.39 14.94 27.65
C GLY A 43 5.51 14.55 28.61
N LYS A 44 5.18 14.38 29.89
CA LYS A 44 6.04 13.78 30.92
C LYS A 44 5.48 12.40 31.28
N SER A 45 6.36 11.44 31.57
CA SER A 45 5.98 10.07 31.98
C SER A 45 5.00 9.39 31.01
N ILE A 46 5.38 9.33 29.73
CA ILE A 46 4.56 8.73 28.67
C ILE A 46 4.80 7.22 28.56
N TYR A 47 3.75 6.48 28.22
CA TYR A 47 3.82 5.06 27.88
C TYR A 47 3.88 4.89 26.36
N TYR A 48 4.81 4.04 25.89
CA TYR A 48 4.95 3.69 24.48
C TYR A 48 4.44 2.25 24.26
N TYR A 49 3.52 2.10 23.30
CA TYR A 49 2.96 0.81 22.92
C TYR A 49 3.21 0.58 21.44
N ASP A 50 3.65 -0.62 21.09
CA ASP A 50 3.90 -1.05 19.72
C ASP A 50 3.15 -2.35 19.44
N VAL A 51 2.56 -2.45 18.25
CA VAL A 51 1.85 -3.64 17.81
C VAL A 51 2.86 -4.66 17.30
N ASN A 52 2.83 -5.85 17.90
CA ASN A 52 3.68 -6.94 17.48
C ASN A 52 3.38 -7.40 16.05
N SER A 53 4.18 -6.93 15.10
CA SER A 53 4.11 -7.36 13.69
C SER A 53 2.72 -7.10 13.07
N LEU A 54 2.28 -5.84 13.10
CA LEU A 54 0.95 -5.39 12.63
C LEU A 54 0.60 -5.91 11.22
N TYR A 55 1.39 -5.55 10.20
CA TYR A 55 1.09 -5.99 8.82
C TYR A 55 1.04 -7.51 8.67
N PRO A 56 2.01 -8.29 9.20
CA PRO A 56 1.90 -9.75 9.23
C PRO A 56 0.63 -10.27 9.89
N PHE A 57 0.24 -9.70 11.02
CA PHE A 57 -0.99 -10.09 11.71
C PHE A 57 -2.22 -9.83 10.83
N VAL A 58 -2.29 -8.66 10.19
CA VAL A 58 -3.39 -8.31 9.28
C VAL A 58 -3.41 -9.28 8.09
N MET A 59 -2.25 -9.50 7.46
CA MET A 59 -2.09 -10.42 6.35
C MET A 59 -2.54 -11.83 6.71
N LYS A 60 -2.27 -12.31 7.92
CA LYS A 60 -2.66 -13.66 8.35
C LYS A 60 -4.16 -13.78 8.64
N THR A 61 -4.76 -12.74 9.21
CA THR A 61 -6.04 -12.83 9.92
C THR A 61 -7.23 -12.43 9.08
N TYR A 62 -7.11 -11.37 8.27
CA TYR A 62 -8.26 -10.78 7.59
C TYR A 62 -8.43 -11.29 6.16
N PRO A 63 -9.67 -11.36 5.64
CA PRO A 63 -9.94 -11.66 4.25
C PRO A 63 -9.24 -10.67 3.29
N MET A 64 -8.94 -11.14 2.08
CA MET A 64 -8.21 -10.40 1.05
C MET A 64 -9.01 -10.33 -0.26
N SER A 65 -8.73 -9.29 -1.06
CA SER A 65 -9.25 -9.13 -2.41
C SER A 65 -8.66 -10.16 -3.36
N CYS A 66 -9.54 -10.87 -4.08
CA CYS A 66 -9.20 -11.91 -5.04
C CYS A 66 -9.84 -11.62 -6.40
N GLY A 67 -9.23 -12.11 -7.47
CA GLY A 67 -9.79 -12.08 -8.82
C GLY A 67 -9.80 -10.71 -9.47
N THR A 68 -10.49 -10.63 -10.59
CA THR A 68 -10.61 -9.40 -11.38
C THR A 68 -11.59 -8.44 -10.70
N PRO A 69 -11.20 -7.17 -10.49
CA PRO A 69 -12.09 -6.17 -9.92
C PRO A 69 -13.24 -5.84 -10.86
N VAL A 70 -14.41 -5.52 -10.31
CA VAL A 70 -15.58 -5.07 -11.07
C VAL A 70 -15.77 -3.57 -10.87
N TRP A 71 -15.74 -2.80 -11.95
CA TRP A 71 -16.02 -1.37 -11.91
C TRP A 71 -17.51 -1.10 -11.71
N ASN A 72 -17.82 -0.25 -10.74
CA ASN A 72 -19.17 0.24 -10.51
C ASN A 72 -19.18 1.77 -10.62
N GLY A 73 -19.72 2.26 -11.73
CA GLY A 73 -19.73 3.69 -12.05
C GLY A 73 -20.70 4.53 -11.20
N ASN A 74 -21.66 3.89 -10.54
CA ASN A 74 -22.58 4.51 -9.60
C ASN A 74 -23.00 3.48 -8.55
N ILE A 75 -22.60 3.71 -7.30
CA ILE A 75 -22.95 2.87 -6.14
C ILE A 75 -23.71 3.65 -5.07
N ARG A 76 -24.35 4.76 -5.47
CA ARG A 76 -25.19 5.54 -4.56
C ARG A 76 -26.39 4.70 -4.11
N GLY A 77 -26.59 4.62 -2.80
CA GLY A 77 -27.73 3.92 -2.21
C GLY A 77 -27.51 2.42 -1.98
N ILE A 78 -26.40 1.85 -2.45
CA ILE A 78 -25.97 0.50 -2.04
C ILE A 78 -25.56 0.56 -0.56
N ASP A 79 -25.87 -0.49 0.21
CA ASP A 79 -25.41 -0.57 1.59
C ASP A 79 -23.89 -0.80 1.62
N LEU A 80 -23.18 -0.06 2.46
CA LEU A 80 -21.72 -0.16 2.57
C LEU A 80 -21.26 -1.56 3.01
N SER A 81 -22.06 -2.29 3.77
CA SER A 81 -21.76 -3.66 4.20
C SER A 81 -21.78 -4.69 3.06
N GLU A 82 -22.43 -4.37 1.95
CA GLU A 82 -22.47 -5.22 0.75
C GLU A 82 -21.23 -5.01 -0.14
N ILE A 83 -20.42 -4.00 0.16
CA ILE A 83 -19.27 -3.61 -0.66
C ILE A 83 -17.98 -4.10 -0.01
N PHE A 84 -17.26 -4.93 -0.75
CA PHE A 84 -15.85 -5.23 -0.48
C PHE A 84 -14.98 -4.69 -1.62
N GLY A 85 -14.29 -3.58 -1.37
CA GLY A 85 -13.39 -3.02 -2.37
C GLY A 85 -12.96 -1.58 -2.13
N ILE A 86 -12.50 -0.92 -3.19
CA ILE A 86 -11.92 0.42 -3.14
C ILE A 86 -12.93 1.41 -3.70
N VAL A 87 -13.34 2.37 -2.87
CA VAL A 87 -14.51 3.22 -3.09
C VAL A 87 -14.10 4.69 -3.02
N GLN A 88 -14.51 5.46 -4.04
CA GLN A 88 -14.54 6.90 -3.95
C GLN A 88 -15.83 7.33 -3.24
N ALA A 89 -15.68 8.12 -2.18
CA ALA A 89 -16.79 8.61 -1.39
C ALA A 89 -16.65 10.11 -1.06
N TYR A 90 -17.77 10.79 -0.96
CA TYR A 90 -17.86 12.10 -0.32
C TYR A 90 -18.12 11.91 1.18
N ILE A 91 -17.27 12.53 1.98
CA ILE A 91 -17.17 12.33 3.42
C ILE A 91 -17.57 13.61 4.14
N ILE A 92 -18.35 13.47 5.21
CA ILE A 92 -18.61 14.53 6.19
C ILE A 92 -18.23 14.02 7.57
N THR A 93 -17.24 14.64 8.19
CA THR A 93 -16.81 14.26 9.55
C THR A 93 -17.82 14.75 10.60
N PRO A 94 -17.92 14.09 11.77
CA PRO A 94 -18.65 14.64 12.89
C PRO A 94 -18.00 15.93 13.38
N LYS A 95 -18.79 16.87 13.93
CA LYS A 95 -18.28 18.15 14.44
C LYS A 95 -17.30 17.98 15.61
N ASN A 96 -17.52 16.98 16.46
CA ASN A 96 -16.78 16.77 17.71
C ASN A 96 -15.72 15.66 17.59
N ILE A 97 -15.21 15.39 16.39
CA ILE A 97 -14.15 14.40 16.24
C ILE A 97 -12.81 15.02 16.64
N ASP A 98 -12.14 14.45 17.64
CA ASP A 98 -10.83 14.95 18.08
C ASP A 98 -9.71 14.49 17.15
N LYS A 99 -9.77 13.21 16.74
CA LYS A 99 -8.76 12.54 15.92
C LYS A 99 -9.43 12.03 14.64
N PRO A 100 -9.39 12.81 13.54
CA PRO A 100 -9.89 12.36 12.25
C PRO A 100 -9.12 11.12 11.78
N PHE A 101 -9.78 10.22 11.06
CA PHE A 101 -9.25 8.92 10.71
C PHE A 101 -8.96 8.79 9.22
N LEU A 102 -9.81 9.35 8.36
CA LEU A 102 -9.61 9.22 6.92
C LEU A 102 -8.57 10.23 6.42
N PRO A 103 -7.50 9.78 5.77
CA PRO A 103 -6.51 10.67 5.20
C PRO A 103 -6.95 11.23 3.84
N ILE A 104 -6.35 12.35 3.44
CA ILE A 104 -6.26 12.81 2.05
C ILE A 104 -4.81 13.21 1.74
N ARG A 105 -4.44 13.22 0.46
CA ARG A 105 -3.22 13.90 0.01
C ARG A 105 -3.60 15.29 -0.49
N ASP A 106 -2.90 16.31 -0.02
CA ASP A 106 -3.04 17.64 -0.58
C ASP A 106 -2.40 17.72 -1.99
N LYS A 107 -2.48 18.89 -2.62
CA LYS A 107 -1.88 19.15 -3.94
C LYS A 107 -0.36 18.93 -4.00
N ASN A 108 0.32 18.95 -2.86
CA ASN A 108 1.77 18.76 -2.74
C ASN A 108 2.12 17.31 -2.35
N GLY A 109 1.13 16.42 -2.22
CA GLY A 109 1.32 15.03 -1.78
C GLY A 109 1.42 14.85 -0.26
N THR A 110 1.24 15.92 0.52
CA THR A 110 1.27 15.88 1.98
C THR A 110 0.05 15.11 2.49
N LEU A 111 0.30 14.13 3.37
CA LEU A 111 -0.75 13.34 4.01
C LEU A 111 -1.40 14.17 5.12
N LEU A 112 -2.70 14.36 5.05
CA LEU A 112 -3.49 15.12 6.01
C LEU A 112 -4.67 14.30 6.51
N PHE A 113 -5.09 14.51 7.76
CA PHE A 113 -6.29 13.91 8.36
C PHE A 113 -7.33 15.02 8.65
N PRO A 114 -8.05 15.51 7.63
CA PRO A 114 -8.87 16.72 7.74
C PRO A 114 -10.19 16.49 8.48
N LYS A 115 -10.74 17.59 9.01
CA LYS A 115 -12.14 17.70 9.43
C LYS A 115 -12.96 18.39 8.35
N GLY A 116 -14.27 18.17 8.36
CA GLY A 116 -15.22 18.85 7.48
C GLY A 116 -15.70 17.96 6.33
N LYS A 117 -15.65 18.50 5.11
CA LYS A 117 -16.22 17.89 3.91
C LYS A 117 -15.14 17.69 2.86
N PHE A 118 -15.00 16.48 2.34
CA PHE A 118 -14.00 16.17 1.31
C PHE A 118 -14.40 14.94 0.50
N VAL A 119 -13.73 14.73 -0.63
CA VAL A 119 -13.83 13.50 -1.43
C VAL A 119 -12.52 12.75 -1.28
N GLY A 120 -12.60 11.43 -1.10
CA GLY A 120 -11.42 10.57 -1.06
C GLY A 120 -11.73 9.16 -1.55
N VAL A 121 -10.68 8.37 -1.75
CA VAL A 121 -10.76 6.97 -2.15
C VAL A 121 -10.24 6.12 -1.01
N TYR A 122 -11.00 5.10 -0.59
CA TYR A 122 -10.73 4.31 0.61
C TYR A 122 -11.12 2.84 0.40
N LEU A 123 -10.52 1.94 1.19
CA LEU A 123 -11.04 0.58 1.32
C LEU A 123 -12.40 0.63 2.04
N SER A 124 -13.37 -0.17 1.59
CA SER A 124 -14.70 -0.21 2.19
C SER A 124 -14.68 -0.56 3.69
N GLU A 125 -13.72 -1.37 4.13
CA GLU A 125 -13.52 -1.67 5.56
C GLU A 125 -13.12 -0.43 6.38
N GLU A 126 -12.38 0.53 5.80
CA GLU A 126 -12.09 1.82 6.46
C GLU A 126 -13.36 2.67 6.57
N LEU A 127 -14.19 2.67 5.52
CA LEU A 127 -15.48 3.35 5.51
C LEU A 127 -16.42 2.76 6.58
N ILE A 128 -16.47 1.43 6.70
CA ILE A 128 -17.27 0.72 7.73
C ILE A 128 -16.79 1.13 9.12
N TYR A 129 -15.48 1.23 9.33
CA TYR A 129 -14.92 1.68 10.60
C TYR A 129 -15.35 3.11 10.94
N VAL A 130 -15.21 4.06 10.00
CA VAL A 130 -15.54 5.47 10.30
C VAL A 130 -17.04 5.74 10.37
N GLN A 131 -17.88 4.88 9.78
CA GLN A 131 -19.33 4.92 10.02
C GLN A 131 -19.64 4.74 11.51
N LYS A 132 -18.91 3.87 12.22
CA LYS A 132 -19.01 3.70 13.69
C LYS A 132 -18.54 4.96 14.44
N LEU A 133 -17.61 5.71 13.85
CA LEU A 133 -17.17 7.02 14.33
C LEU A 133 -18.13 8.16 13.96
N ARG A 134 -19.31 7.84 13.40
CA ARG A 134 -20.38 8.80 13.02
C ARG A 134 -20.04 9.71 11.84
N TYR A 135 -19.15 9.27 10.95
CA TYR A 135 -18.95 9.94 9.66
C TYR A 135 -20.20 9.74 8.80
N LYS A 136 -20.59 10.78 8.03
CA LYS A 136 -21.56 10.60 6.94
C LYS A 136 -20.78 10.28 5.67
N ILE A 137 -21.17 9.20 5.00
CA ILE A 137 -20.46 8.64 3.86
C ILE A 137 -21.44 8.58 2.70
N PHE A 138 -21.09 9.20 1.59
CA PHE A 138 -21.86 9.17 0.35
C PHE A 138 -20.99 8.51 -0.73
N MET A 139 -21.21 7.22 -0.95
CA MET A 139 -20.46 6.45 -1.94
C MET A 139 -20.80 6.92 -3.36
N LEU A 140 -19.77 7.07 -4.19
CA LEU A 140 -19.92 7.60 -5.55
C LEU A 140 -19.72 6.51 -6.59
N LYS A 141 -18.52 5.93 -6.63
CA LYS A 141 -18.08 4.93 -7.59
C LYS A 141 -16.92 4.13 -6.99
N GLY A 142 -16.61 2.96 -7.55
CA GLY A 142 -15.49 2.18 -7.06
C GLY A 142 -15.36 0.82 -7.72
N TYR A 143 -14.33 0.09 -7.30
CA TYR A 143 -14.11 -1.28 -7.70
C TYR A 143 -14.45 -2.23 -6.56
N THR A 144 -15.24 -3.25 -6.85
CA THR A 144 -15.52 -4.35 -5.93
C THR A 144 -14.66 -5.57 -6.27
N PHE A 145 -14.37 -6.38 -5.26
CA PHE A 145 -13.53 -7.57 -5.37
C PHE A 145 -14.23 -8.77 -4.74
N GLU A 146 -13.86 -9.96 -5.19
CA GLU A 146 -14.20 -11.17 -4.46
C GLU A 146 -13.45 -11.17 -3.11
N LYS A 147 -14.17 -11.45 -2.02
CA LYS A 147 -13.62 -11.54 -0.67
C LYS A 147 -13.31 -12.99 -0.34
N LYS A 148 -12.02 -13.34 -0.21
CA LYS A 148 -11.59 -14.70 0.16
C LYS A 148 -10.78 -14.72 1.46
N PRO A 149 -10.73 -15.86 2.18
CA PRO A 149 -9.76 -16.06 3.25
C PRO A 149 -8.34 -15.74 2.78
N SER A 150 -7.51 -15.22 3.68
CA SER A 150 -6.17 -14.79 3.31
C SER A 150 -5.31 -15.91 2.72
N LEU A 151 -4.80 -15.69 1.50
CA LEU A 151 -3.76 -16.50 0.88
C LEU A 151 -2.42 -16.46 1.64
N PHE A 152 -2.21 -15.47 2.52
CA PHE A 152 -0.98 -15.31 3.28
C PHE A 152 -0.97 -16.11 4.59
N LYS A 153 -2.12 -16.60 5.05
CA LYS A 153 -2.26 -17.27 6.36
C LYS A 153 -1.22 -18.35 6.60
N ASN A 154 -1.04 -19.24 5.63
CA ASN A 154 -0.10 -20.37 5.74
C ASN A 154 1.36 -19.91 5.72
N PHE A 155 1.71 -18.97 4.83
CA PHE A 155 3.06 -18.44 4.74
C PHE A 155 3.44 -17.71 6.04
N ILE A 156 2.62 -16.75 6.47
CA ILE A 156 2.90 -15.94 7.66
C ILE A 156 2.99 -16.82 8.91
N SER A 157 2.08 -17.80 9.08
CA SER A 157 2.10 -18.67 10.25
C SER A 157 3.40 -19.48 10.33
N LYS A 158 3.81 -20.14 9.23
CA LYS A 158 5.03 -20.95 9.19
C LYS A 158 6.28 -20.11 9.47
N VAL A 159 6.41 -18.95 8.82
CA VAL A 159 7.61 -18.11 8.99
C VAL A 159 7.65 -17.48 10.38
N TYR A 160 6.49 -17.10 10.94
CA TYR A 160 6.41 -16.55 12.29
C TYR A 160 6.74 -17.61 13.35
N GLU A 161 6.28 -18.85 13.19
CA GLU A 161 6.67 -19.97 14.05
C GLU A 161 8.18 -20.21 14.02
N SER A 162 8.80 -20.20 12.84
CA SER A 162 10.26 -20.32 12.72
C SER A 162 10.98 -19.17 13.43
N ARG A 163 10.46 -17.94 13.34
CA ARG A 163 10.98 -16.79 14.09
C ARG A 163 10.92 -17.00 15.60
N LEU A 164 9.81 -17.52 16.13
CA LEU A 164 9.66 -17.81 17.55
C LEU A 164 10.64 -18.90 18.02
N LYS A 165 10.85 -19.93 17.21
CA LYS A 165 11.84 -20.99 17.49
C LYS A 165 13.25 -20.43 17.56
N SER A 166 13.65 -19.60 16.59
CA SER A 166 14.97 -18.94 16.58
C SER A 166 15.17 -18.02 17.79
N LYS A 167 14.15 -17.26 18.19
CA LYS A 167 14.21 -16.47 19.44
C LYS A 167 14.44 -17.36 20.66
N LYS A 168 13.72 -18.48 20.75
CA LYS A 168 13.83 -19.41 21.89
C LYS A 168 15.22 -20.06 21.96
N SER A 169 15.87 -20.30 20.81
CA SER A 169 17.21 -20.86 20.74
C SER A 169 18.34 -19.83 20.82
N GLY A 170 18.04 -18.54 20.97
CA GLY A 170 19.04 -17.46 20.99
C GLY A 170 19.68 -17.17 19.63
N ASP A 171 19.07 -17.61 18.52
CA ASP A 171 19.57 -17.34 17.16
C ASP A 171 18.96 -16.03 16.63
N ASP A 172 19.59 -14.93 17.03
CA ASP A 172 19.15 -13.58 16.68
C ASP A 172 19.25 -13.30 15.18
N ALA A 173 20.25 -13.86 14.50
CA ALA A 173 20.45 -13.69 13.07
C ALA A 173 19.28 -14.29 12.28
N MET A 174 18.89 -15.53 12.58
CA MET A 174 17.74 -16.17 11.94
C MET A 174 16.41 -15.50 12.32
N SER A 175 16.26 -15.10 13.59
CA SER A 175 15.08 -14.35 14.05
C SER A 175 14.90 -13.04 13.26
N TYR A 176 15.99 -12.33 13.00
CA TYR A 176 16.00 -11.13 12.17
C TYR A 176 15.69 -11.44 10.70
N GLY A 177 16.31 -12.46 10.12
CA GLY A 177 16.02 -12.93 8.76
C GLY A 177 14.54 -13.23 8.55
N TYR A 178 13.91 -13.93 9.49
CA TYR A 178 12.47 -14.18 9.44
C TYR A 178 11.63 -12.91 9.61
N LYS A 179 12.02 -11.97 10.48
CA LYS A 179 11.35 -10.66 10.60
C LYS A 179 11.32 -9.94 9.25
N ILE A 180 12.46 -9.87 8.57
CA ILE A 180 12.58 -9.23 7.25
C ILE A 180 11.75 -9.96 6.20
N LEU A 181 11.76 -11.29 6.18
CA LEU A 181 11.01 -12.09 5.21
C LEU A 181 9.50 -11.79 5.28
N ILE A 182 8.95 -11.69 6.49
CA ILE A 182 7.53 -11.46 6.70
C ILE A 182 7.17 -9.99 6.37
N ASN A 183 7.94 -9.02 6.87
CA ASN A 183 7.66 -7.59 6.67
C ASN A 183 7.83 -7.16 5.20
N SER A 184 8.81 -7.73 4.50
CA SER A 184 9.07 -7.38 3.09
C SER A 184 8.01 -7.93 2.12
N LEU A 185 7.20 -8.91 2.52
CA LEU A 185 6.21 -9.50 1.62
C LEU A 185 5.11 -8.48 1.26
N TYR A 186 4.57 -7.77 2.25
CA TYR A 186 3.55 -6.74 2.03
C TYR A 186 4.04 -5.66 1.06
N GLY A 187 5.23 -5.12 1.31
CA GLY A 187 5.80 -4.04 0.49
C GLY A 187 5.91 -4.40 -0.98
N ARG A 188 6.11 -5.69 -1.32
CA ARG A 188 6.18 -6.16 -2.71
C ARG A 188 4.87 -5.99 -3.49
N PHE A 189 3.72 -5.99 -2.81
CA PHE A 189 2.42 -5.75 -3.44
C PHE A 189 2.09 -4.26 -3.60
N GLY A 190 2.79 -3.38 -2.87
CA GLY A 190 2.63 -1.93 -2.95
C GLY A 190 3.67 -1.20 -3.79
N ILE A 191 4.63 -1.92 -4.40
CA ILE A 191 5.70 -1.32 -5.22
C ILE A 191 5.09 -0.45 -6.33
N ASN A 192 5.65 0.74 -6.51
CA ASN A 192 5.31 1.60 -7.65
C ASN A 192 5.83 0.94 -8.94
N PRO A 193 4.99 0.75 -9.98
CA PRO A 193 5.44 0.24 -11.27
C PRO A 193 6.47 1.18 -11.92
N GLU A 194 6.38 2.47 -11.66
CA GLU A 194 7.41 3.43 -12.08
C GLU A 194 8.62 3.30 -11.16
N SER A 195 9.77 3.02 -11.76
CA SER A 195 11.03 2.90 -11.04
C SER A 195 12.02 3.91 -11.57
N THR A 196 12.70 4.60 -10.67
CA THR A 196 13.82 5.46 -11.03
C THR A 196 15.04 4.59 -11.29
N ILE A 197 15.58 4.68 -12.50
CA ILE A 197 16.86 4.09 -12.85
C ILE A 197 17.90 5.19 -12.77
N THR A 198 18.96 4.93 -12.03
CA THR A 198 20.15 5.79 -11.99
C THR A 198 21.32 5.02 -12.56
N GLU A 199 21.90 5.53 -13.64
CA GLU A 199 23.09 4.93 -14.26
C GLU A 199 24.18 5.97 -14.51
N ILE A 200 25.44 5.51 -14.41
CA ILE A 200 26.60 6.25 -14.89
C ILE A 200 26.83 5.82 -16.33
N CYS A 201 26.74 6.76 -17.27
CA CYS A 201 26.80 6.48 -18.69
C CYS A 201 27.73 7.45 -19.43
N LYS A 202 28.15 7.06 -20.63
CA LYS A 202 28.96 7.92 -21.51
C LYS A 202 28.07 8.93 -22.25
N ARG A 203 28.68 10.00 -22.77
CA ARG A 203 28.00 11.09 -23.49
C ARG A 203 26.93 10.61 -24.49
N LYS A 204 27.25 9.65 -25.35
CA LYS A 204 26.31 9.12 -26.33
C LYS A 204 25.02 8.56 -25.70
N ARG A 205 25.15 7.78 -24.61
CA ARG A 205 24.01 7.20 -23.90
C ARG A 205 23.21 8.27 -23.16
N TYR A 206 23.88 9.27 -22.60
CA TYR A 206 23.25 10.45 -22.01
C TYR A 206 22.39 11.21 -23.04
N ASP A 207 22.95 11.48 -24.23
CA ASP A 207 22.24 12.17 -25.31
C ASP A 207 21.05 11.34 -25.84
N GLU A 208 21.15 10.00 -25.85
CA GLU A 208 20.01 9.12 -26.19
C GLU A 208 18.88 9.16 -25.14
N LEU A 209 19.21 9.15 -23.85
CA LEU A 209 18.24 9.16 -22.76
C LEU A 209 17.51 10.50 -22.66
N THR A 210 18.22 11.62 -22.84
CA THR A 210 17.64 12.98 -22.83
C THR A 210 16.63 13.20 -23.95
N GLN A 211 16.70 12.42 -25.03
CA GLN A 211 15.75 12.51 -26.16
C GLN A 211 14.51 11.64 -26.00
N ARG A 212 14.56 10.57 -25.18
CA ARG A 212 13.53 9.52 -25.18
C ARG A 212 12.73 9.41 -23.88
N GLU A 213 13.25 9.89 -22.76
CA GLU A 213 12.69 9.57 -21.44
C GLU A 213 12.37 10.80 -20.58
N GLN A 214 11.48 10.64 -19.60
CA GLN A 214 11.26 11.63 -18.54
C GLN A 214 12.47 11.60 -17.60
N ILE A 215 13.50 12.39 -17.94
CA ILE A 215 14.66 12.59 -17.09
C ILE A 215 14.23 13.31 -15.81
N ILE A 216 14.72 12.78 -14.69
CA ILE A 216 14.58 13.38 -13.37
C ILE A 216 15.81 14.26 -13.09
N MET A 217 17.01 13.74 -13.38
CA MET A 217 18.29 14.40 -13.10
C MET A 217 19.36 13.96 -14.10
N GLY A 218 20.30 14.84 -14.44
CA GLY A 218 21.42 14.50 -15.31
C GLY A 218 22.60 15.43 -15.12
N ASP A 219 23.68 14.93 -14.52
CA ASP A 219 24.87 15.72 -14.17
C ASP A 219 26.13 15.14 -14.81
N LYS A 220 27.03 16.03 -15.26
CA LYS A 220 28.36 15.64 -15.74
C LYS A 220 29.23 15.28 -14.55
N LEU A 221 29.77 14.06 -14.53
CA LEU A 221 30.72 13.61 -13.50
C LEU A 221 32.18 13.86 -13.93
N SER A 222 32.48 13.64 -15.21
CA SER A 222 33.78 13.91 -15.82
C SER A 222 33.61 14.16 -17.32
N ASP A 223 34.71 14.38 -18.05
CA ASP A 223 34.65 14.64 -19.49
C ASP A 223 33.94 13.54 -20.29
N ASP A 224 34.07 12.28 -19.85
CA ASP A 224 33.50 11.13 -20.55
C ASP A 224 32.22 10.56 -19.91
N TYR A 225 31.92 10.92 -18.66
CA TYR A 225 30.87 10.27 -17.88
C TYR A 225 29.85 11.24 -17.30
N TYR A 226 28.60 10.77 -17.29
CA TYR A 226 27.44 11.46 -16.78
C TYR A 226 26.71 10.53 -15.81
N ILE A 227 26.16 11.07 -14.73
CA ILE A 227 25.15 10.39 -13.93
C ILE A 227 23.78 10.87 -14.39
N VAL A 228 22.89 9.93 -14.69
CA VAL A 228 21.53 10.24 -15.13
C VAL A 228 20.54 9.40 -14.37
N SER A 229 19.48 10.06 -13.90
CA SER A 229 18.31 9.45 -13.27
C SER A 229 17.07 9.70 -14.13
N TYR A 230 16.35 8.64 -14.47
CA TYR A 230 15.18 8.69 -15.33
C TYR A 230 14.12 7.67 -14.90
N ILE A 231 12.87 7.88 -15.32
CA ILE A 231 11.79 6.93 -15.06
C ILE A 231 11.88 5.77 -16.04
N GLY A 232 12.38 4.63 -15.55
CA GLY A 232 12.31 3.39 -16.29
C GLY A 232 10.88 2.88 -16.30
N ASN A 233 10.26 2.82 -17.48
CA ASN A 233 9.03 2.07 -17.71
C ASN A 233 9.32 0.59 -17.45
N ALA A 234 9.24 0.14 -16.19
CA ALA A 234 9.16 -1.27 -15.90
C ALA A 234 7.77 -1.72 -16.34
N GLY A 235 7.69 -2.23 -17.57
CA GLY A 235 6.46 -2.81 -18.10
C GLY A 235 5.81 -3.68 -17.03
N TYR A 236 4.55 -3.35 -16.73
CA TYR A 236 3.62 -4.00 -15.80
C TYR A 236 4.26 -4.98 -14.81
N ILE A 237 4.22 -4.66 -13.51
CA ILE A 237 4.61 -5.56 -12.42
C ILE A 237 4.09 -6.98 -12.71
N ARG A 238 4.98 -7.87 -13.15
CA ARG A 238 4.66 -9.27 -13.41
C ARG A 238 4.70 -9.98 -12.08
N PHE A 239 3.53 -10.30 -11.52
CA PHE A 239 3.43 -11.00 -10.25
C PHE A 239 4.01 -12.40 -10.27
#